data_AF-A0A5K3EVQ5-F1
#
_entry.id   AF-A0A5K3EVQ5-F1
#
_cell.length_a   1.000
_cell.length_b   1.000
_cell.length_c   1.000
_cell.angle_alpha   90.00
_cell.angle_beta   90.00
_cell.angle_gamma   90.00
#
_symmetry.space_group_name_H-M   'P 1'
#
loop_
_entity.id
_entity.type
_entity.pdbx_description
1 polymer ?
#
loop_
_entity_poly.entity_id
_entity_poly.type
_entity_poly.pdbx_seq_one_letter_code
_entity_poly.pdbx_strand_id
1 'polypeptide(L)'
;MNDQNFRILLSPILNLINSNIGVGILAMPFCFHECGILLAITALMVVAVATFFSCTSILRTTVKFRCDSLEQAAYKSHGLLGKRLVELSTIGFLFGMLVGLNVAISDMSTDVFATVGGIKPTLAIRFPALLFSLTLVSPFCFIRRIEALSAASSVAVILYSIFLLSLVIGYAVPKILSADFVVLHFRLWRPEGLVHCAPILASSLCCQV
;
A
#
# COMPACT_ATOMS: atom_id res chain seq x y z
N MET A 1 -29.83 -24.00 5.26
CA MET A 1 -29.72 -22.69 4.58
C MET A 1 -28.37 -22.00 4.86
N ASN A 2 -27.25 -22.74 5.02
CA ASN A 2 -26.04 -22.20 5.66
C ASN A 2 -24.71 -22.35 4.90
N ASP A 3 -24.57 -23.30 3.96
CA ASP A 3 -23.28 -23.51 3.26
C ASP A 3 -23.10 -22.63 2.01
N GLN A 4 -24.17 -22.43 1.23
CA GLN A 4 -24.15 -21.60 0.02
C GLN A 4 -23.92 -20.12 0.35
N ASN A 5 -24.64 -19.56 1.32
CA ASN A 5 -24.46 -18.16 1.75
C ASN A 5 -23.06 -17.91 2.33
N PHE A 6 -22.47 -18.90 3.02
CA PHE A 6 -21.12 -18.80 3.57
C PHE A 6 -20.07 -18.75 2.45
N ARG A 7 -20.18 -19.61 1.42
CA ARG A 7 -19.28 -19.57 0.25
C ARG A 7 -19.43 -18.29 -0.58
N ILE A 8 -20.65 -17.76 -0.69
CA ILE A 8 -20.92 -16.48 -1.38
C ILE A 8 -20.27 -15.30 -0.64
N LEU A 9 -20.25 -15.31 0.70
CA LEU A 9 -19.57 -14.28 1.51
C LEU A 9 -18.05 -14.45 1.57
N LEU A 10 -17.55 -15.69 1.50
CA LEU A 10 -16.13 -15.98 1.63
C LEU A 10 -15.31 -15.50 0.42
N SER A 11 -15.83 -15.67 -0.80
CA SER A 11 -15.09 -15.31 -2.02
C SER A 11 -14.73 -13.82 -2.12
N PRO A 12 -15.64 -12.86 -1.83
CA PRO A 12 -15.31 -11.44 -1.77
C PRO A 12 -14.27 -11.12 -0.69
N ILE A 13 -14.40 -11.73 0.50
CA ILE A 13 -13.47 -11.51 1.63
C ILE A 13 -12.07 -12.02 1.28
N LEU A 14 -11.97 -13.22 0.71
CA LEU A 14 -10.69 -13.79 0.29
C LEU A 14 -10.04 -12.98 -0.83
N ASN A 15 -10.82 -12.50 -1.80
CA ASN A 15 -10.27 -11.66 -2.86
C ASN A 15 -9.76 -10.31 -2.32
N LEU A 16 -10.50 -9.72 -1.36
CA LEU A 16 -10.10 -8.49 -0.68
C LEU A 16 -8.81 -8.68 0.13
N ILE A 17 -8.71 -9.77 0.89
CA ILE A 17 -7.51 -10.14 1.65
C ILE A 17 -6.33 -10.37 0.70
N ASN A 18 -6.52 -11.14 -0.38
CA ASN A 18 -5.47 -11.46 -1.34
C ASN A 18 -4.91 -10.20 -2.03
N SER A 19 -5.79 -9.27 -2.39
CA SER A 19 -5.39 -7.98 -2.97
C SER A 19 -4.63 -7.11 -1.97
N ASN A 20 -5.04 -7.10 -0.69
CA ASN A 20 -4.42 -6.27 0.33
C ASN A 20 -3.06 -6.80 0.79
N ILE A 21 -2.93 -8.14 0.91
CA ILE A 21 -1.66 -8.81 1.23
C ILE A 21 -0.60 -8.54 0.17
N GLY A 22 -0.99 -8.47 -1.11
CA GLY A 22 -0.09 -8.17 -2.21
C GLY A 22 0.68 -6.87 -2.00
N VAL A 23 -0.03 -5.78 -1.72
CA VAL A 23 0.60 -4.47 -1.47
C VAL A 23 1.32 -4.43 -0.12
N GLY A 24 0.80 -5.13 0.90
CA GLY A 24 1.41 -5.15 2.24
C GLY A 24 2.74 -5.88 2.34
N ILE A 25 2.93 -6.97 1.59
CA ILE A 25 4.20 -7.69 1.54
C ILE A 25 5.29 -6.84 0.87
N LEU A 26 4.93 -5.99 -0.10
CA LEU A 26 5.84 -5.01 -0.71
C LEU A 26 6.21 -3.91 0.29
N ALA A 27 5.23 -3.46 1.06
CA ALA A 27 5.38 -2.35 1.99
C ALA A 27 6.30 -2.67 3.17
N MET A 28 6.14 -3.86 3.77
CA MET A 28 6.83 -4.26 4.99
C MET A 28 8.36 -4.13 4.92
N PRO A 29 9.08 -4.77 3.98
CA PRO A 29 10.54 -4.67 3.92
C PRO A 29 11.01 -3.25 3.61
N PHE A 30 10.28 -2.52 2.76
CA PHE A 30 10.60 -1.15 2.40
C PHE A 30 10.44 -0.18 3.59
N CYS A 31 9.36 -0.31 4.35
CA CYS A 31 9.12 0.50 5.54
C CYS A 31 10.19 0.25 6.62
N PHE A 32 10.64 -0.99 6.79
CA PHE A 32 11.71 -1.31 7.73
C PHE A 32 13.07 -0.75 7.31
N HIS A 33 13.35 -0.71 5.99
CA HIS A 33 14.58 -0.14 5.46
C HIS A 33 14.64 1.39 5.61
N GLU A 34 13.56 2.09 5.24
CA GLU A 34 13.55 3.56 5.18
C GLU A 34 13.23 4.25 6.51
N CYS A 35 12.24 3.75 7.26
CA CYS A 35 11.78 4.41 8.50
C CYS A 35 12.53 3.92 9.74
N GLY A 36 13.19 2.75 9.68
CA GLY A 36 13.72 2.04 10.84
C GLY A 36 12.62 1.27 11.61
N ILE A 37 13.03 0.29 12.42
CA ILE A 37 12.12 -0.71 13.01
C ILE A 37 11.04 -0.10 13.92
N LEU A 38 11.43 0.80 14.85
CA LEU A 38 10.48 1.38 15.81
C LEU A 38 9.45 2.29 15.14
N LEU A 39 9.89 3.16 14.22
CA LEU A 39 9.00 4.06 13.48
C LEU A 39 8.07 3.27 12.54
N ALA A 40 8.58 2.24 11.87
CA ALA A 40 7.75 1.38 11.02
C ALA A 40 6.65 0.69 11.82
N ILE A 41 6.97 0.07 12.97
CA ILE A 41 5.99 -0.61 13.82
C ILE A 41 4.94 0.37 14.35
N THR A 42 5.35 1.53 14.84
CA THR A 42 4.42 2.54 15.37
C THR A 42 3.52 3.10 14.27
N ALA A 43 4.06 3.42 13.09
CA ALA A 43 3.27 3.87 11.94
C ALA A 43 2.27 2.80 11.49
N LEU A 44 2.71 1.53 11.38
CA LEU A 44 1.83 0.39 11.08
C LEU A 44 0.69 0.27 12.09
N MET A 45 0.98 0.42 13.38
CA MET A 45 -0.04 0.35 14.43
C MET A 45 -1.06 1.49 14.31
N VAL A 46 -0.60 2.72 14.07
CA VAL A 46 -1.49 3.89 13.88
C VAL A 46 -2.40 3.69 12.68
N VAL A 47 -1.86 3.26 11.53
CA VAL A 47 -2.66 3.03 10.33
C VAL A 47 -3.62 1.86 10.53
N ALA A 48 -3.20 0.78 11.20
CA ALA A 48 -4.09 -0.34 11.52
C ALA A 48 -5.29 0.08 12.39
N VAL A 49 -5.07 0.92 13.41
CA VAL A 49 -6.16 1.47 14.23
C VAL A 49 -7.07 2.39 13.41
N ALA A 50 -6.50 3.25 12.57
CA ALA A 50 -7.27 4.13 11.69
C ALA A 50 -8.14 3.32 10.70
N THR A 51 -7.60 2.26 10.11
CA THR A 51 -8.34 1.33 9.26
C THR A 51 -9.43 0.62 10.04
N PHE A 52 -9.15 0.11 11.24
CA PHE A 52 -10.17 -0.55 12.05
C PHE A 52 -11.34 0.40 12.37
N PHE A 53 -11.03 1.64 12.76
CA PHE A 53 -12.03 2.66 13.04
C PHE A 53 -12.87 3.00 11.80
N SER A 54 -12.23 3.11 10.64
CA SER A 54 -12.92 3.49 9.42
C SER A 54 -13.79 2.32 8.89
N CYS A 55 -13.31 1.07 8.93
CA CYS A 55 -14.10 -0.14 8.63
C CYS A 55 -15.34 -0.25 9.53
N THR A 56 -15.15 -0.07 10.84
CA THR A 56 -16.25 -0.16 11.81
C THR A 56 -17.26 0.97 11.65
N SER A 57 -16.81 2.18 11.30
CA SER A 57 -17.69 3.31 10.99
C SER A 57 -18.55 3.01 9.76
N ILE A 58 -17.93 2.52 8.68
CA ILE A 58 -18.62 2.14 7.44
C ILE A 58 -19.67 1.06 7.72
N LEU A 59 -19.27 -0.03 8.37
CA LEU A 59 -20.17 -1.13 8.71
C LEU A 59 -21.36 -0.66 9.54
N ARG A 60 -21.15 0.21 10.53
CA ARG A 60 -22.24 0.79 11.34
C ARG A 60 -23.20 1.63 10.49
N THR A 61 -22.68 2.45 9.56
CA THR A 61 -23.53 3.22 8.64
C THR A 61 -24.30 2.34 7.66
N THR A 62 -23.64 1.35 7.03
CA THR A 62 -24.26 0.41 6.10
C THR A 62 -25.41 -0.35 6.76
N VAL A 63 -25.21 -0.83 8.00
CA VAL A 63 -26.25 -1.53 8.77
C VAL A 63 -27.40 -0.59 9.13
N LYS A 64 -27.11 0.64 9.55
CA LYS A 64 -28.15 1.61 9.97
C LYS A 64 -28.99 2.12 8.80
N PHE A 65 -28.39 2.32 7.63
CA PHE A 65 -29.08 2.87 6.45
C PHE A 65 -29.60 1.81 5.48
N ARG A 66 -29.20 0.53 5.65
CA ARG A 66 -29.42 -0.60 4.71
C ARG A 66 -29.02 -0.23 3.28
N CYS A 67 -27.79 0.24 3.12
CA CYS A 67 -27.25 0.65 1.82
C CYS A 67 -25.94 -0.08 1.55
N ASP A 68 -25.73 -0.54 0.33
CA ASP A 68 -24.55 -1.35 -0.04
C ASP A 68 -23.32 -0.49 -0.40
N SER A 69 -23.45 0.83 -0.45
CA SER A 69 -22.37 1.76 -0.79
C SER A 69 -22.28 2.96 0.14
N LEU A 70 -21.05 3.36 0.46
CA LEU A 70 -20.71 4.56 1.24
C LEU A 70 -21.39 5.83 0.70
N GLU A 71 -21.45 5.98 -0.62
CA GLU A 71 -22.07 7.13 -1.27
C GLU A 71 -23.58 7.21 -1.00
N GLN A 72 -24.24 6.05 -0.94
CA GLN A 72 -25.68 5.97 -0.67
C GLN A 72 -25.96 6.20 0.83
N ALA A 73 -25.10 5.72 1.72
CA ALA A 73 -25.17 6.03 3.15
C ALA A 73 -24.94 7.53 3.45
N ALA A 74 -24.01 8.17 2.73
CA ALA A 74 -23.76 9.61 2.81
C ALA A 74 -24.93 10.42 2.24
N TYR A 75 -25.51 9.97 1.11
CA TYR A 75 -26.69 10.61 0.53
C TYR A 75 -27.90 10.60 1.49
N LYS A 76 -28.10 9.49 2.21
CA LYS A 76 -29.24 9.33 3.12
C LYS A 76 -29.08 10.07 4.45
N SER A 77 -27.86 10.38 4.87
CA SER A 77 -27.57 11.12 6.11
C SER A 77 -27.41 12.62 5.91
N HIS A 78 -26.76 13.06 4.83
CA HIS A 78 -26.38 14.45 4.57
C HIS A 78 -26.83 14.98 3.19
N GLY A 79 -27.64 14.21 2.45
CA GLY A 79 -28.15 14.60 1.15
C GLY A 79 -27.08 14.59 0.04
N LEU A 80 -27.36 15.33 -1.04
CA LEU A 80 -26.51 15.40 -2.24
C LEU A 80 -25.10 15.94 -1.94
N LEU A 81 -24.98 16.88 -1.00
CA LEU A 81 -23.72 17.53 -0.65
C LEU A 81 -22.78 16.57 0.08
N GLY A 82 -23.30 15.76 0.99
CA GLY A 82 -22.55 14.70 1.66
C GLY A 82 -22.05 13.62 0.68
N LYS A 83 -22.89 13.22 -0.29
CA LYS A 83 -22.48 12.28 -1.34
C LYS A 83 -21.28 12.83 -2.14
N ARG A 84 -21.37 14.08 -2.60
CA ARG A 84 -20.31 14.70 -3.42
C ARG A 84 -19.01 14.89 -2.65
N LEU A 85 -19.08 15.21 -1.37
CA LEU A 85 -17.89 15.38 -0.53
C LEU A 85 -17.16 14.06 -0.31
N VAL A 86 -17.89 12.97 -0.07
CA VAL A 86 -17.30 11.62 0.03
C VAL A 86 -16.68 11.19 -1.29
N GLU A 87 -17.40 11.33 -2.40
CA GLU A 87 -16.91 11.02 -3.75
C GLU A 87 -15.61 11.79 -4.07
N LEU A 88 -15.58 13.09 -3.80
CA LEU A 88 -14.41 13.93 -4.03
C LEU A 88 -13.24 13.55 -3.10
N SER A 89 -13.51 13.23 -1.83
CA SER A 89 -12.49 12.81 -0.88
C SER A 89 -11.86 11.47 -1.27
N THR A 90 -12.66 10.52 -1.75
CA THR A 90 -12.21 9.23 -2.26
C THR A 90 -11.32 9.43 -3.49
N ILE A 91 -11.75 10.22 -4.47
CA ILE A 91 -10.95 10.50 -5.67
C ILE A 91 -9.62 11.18 -5.30
N GLY A 92 -9.66 12.20 -4.44
CA GLY A 92 -8.46 12.91 -4.00
C GLY A 92 -7.50 12.00 -3.23
N PHE A 93 -8.04 11.12 -2.38
CA PHE A 93 -7.26 10.13 -1.66
C PHE A 93 -6.59 9.14 -2.62
N LEU A 94 -7.35 8.46 -3.49
CA LEU A 94 -6.78 7.52 -4.48
C LEU A 94 -5.71 8.18 -5.36
N PHE A 95 -5.94 9.41 -5.80
CA PHE A 95 -4.97 10.17 -6.59
C PHE A 95 -3.69 10.45 -5.80
N GLY A 96 -3.81 10.90 -4.54
CA GLY A 96 -2.65 11.15 -3.68
C GLY A 96 -1.82 9.88 -3.42
N MET A 97 -2.50 8.76 -3.19
CA MET A 97 -1.86 7.45 -2.99
C MET A 97 -1.08 7.00 -4.22
N LEU A 98 -1.67 7.16 -5.41
CA LEU A 98 -1.07 6.84 -6.69
C LEU A 98 0.18 7.68 -6.97
N VAL A 99 0.11 9.00 -6.74
CA VAL A 99 1.28 9.89 -6.90
C VAL A 99 2.37 9.52 -5.90
N GLY A 100 2.01 9.32 -4.63
CA GLY A 100 2.96 8.94 -3.58
C GLY A 100 3.69 7.62 -3.89
N LEU A 101 2.96 6.61 -4.38
CA LEU A 101 3.54 5.34 -4.81
C LEU A 101 4.52 5.50 -5.97
N ASN A 102 4.17 6.29 -6.98
CA ASN A 102 5.06 6.51 -8.13
C ASN A 102 6.33 7.27 -7.76
N VAL A 103 6.24 8.26 -6.87
CA VAL A 103 7.41 8.98 -6.35
C VAL A 103 8.31 8.01 -5.57
N ALA A 104 7.74 7.19 -4.67
CA ALA A 104 8.50 6.22 -3.90
C ALA A 104 9.22 5.20 -4.81
N ILE A 105 8.53 4.64 -5.81
CA ILE A 105 9.13 3.70 -6.78
C ILE A 105 10.26 4.36 -7.58
N SER A 106 10.09 5.62 -7.96
CA SER A 106 11.09 6.36 -8.75
C SER A 106 12.36 6.64 -7.95
N ASP A 107 12.23 6.95 -6.66
CA ASP A 107 13.37 7.16 -5.77
C ASP A 107 14.18 5.85 -5.62
N MET A 108 13.48 4.75 -5.36
CA MET A 108 14.09 3.42 -5.25
C MET A 108 14.79 2.96 -6.53
N SER A 109 14.15 3.21 -7.67
CA SER A 109 14.75 2.90 -8.97
C SER A 109 16.05 3.68 -9.18
N THR A 110 16.07 4.96 -8.79
CA THR A 110 17.25 5.83 -8.99
C THR A 110 18.46 5.35 -8.18
N ASP A 111 18.28 4.91 -6.93
CA ASP A 111 19.38 4.36 -6.11
C ASP A 111 19.92 3.02 -6.66
N VAL A 112 19.03 2.17 -7.18
CA VAL A 112 19.42 0.89 -7.82
C VAL A 112 20.16 1.14 -9.14
N PHE A 113 19.69 2.09 -9.96
CA PHE A 113 20.38 2.46 -11.20
C PHE A 113 21.72 3.17 -10.94
N ALA A 114 21.85 3.93 -9.85
CA ALA A 114 23.12 4.57 -9.48
C ALA A 114 24.19 3.53 -9.11
N THR A 115 23.80 2.45 -8.41
CA THR A 115 24.71 1.37 -8.01
C THR A 115 25.09 0.43 -9.15
N VAL A 116 24.19 0.18 -10.11
CA VAL A 116 24.46 -0.66 -11.29
C VAL A 116 25.09 0.10 -12.46
N GLY A 117 24.76 1.37 -12.64
CA GLY A 117 25.08 2.14 -13.85
C GLY A 117 26.18 3.19 -13.70
N GLY A 118 26.52 3.68 -12.50
CA GLY A 118 27.57 4.68 -12.27
C GLY A 118 27.35 6.07 -12.92
N ILE A 119 26.19 6.31 -13.54
CA ILE A 119 25.89 7.54 -14.28
C ILE A 119 25.16 8.52 -13.35
N LYS A 120 25.75 9.71 -13.13
CA LYS A 120 25.17 10.77 -12.30
C LYS A 120 23.85 11.29 -12.90
N PRO A 121 22.73 11.27 -12.16
CA PRO A 121 21.46 11.78 -12.65
C PRO A 121 21.46 13.32 -12.66
N THR A 122 21.53 13.90 -13.85
CA THR A 122 21.45 15.36 -14.07
C THR A 122 20.03 15.88 -13.82
N LEU A 123 19.89 17.08 -13.23
CA LEU A 123 18.61 17.69 -12.85
C LEU A 123 17.61 17.88 -14.01
N ALA A 124 18.08 17.89 -15.25
CA ALA A 124 17.26 18.08 -16.47
C ALA A 124 16.30 16.92 -16.78
N ILE A 125 16.53 15.73 -16.21
CA ILE A 125 15.75 14.52 -16.49
C ILE A 125 14.57 14.34 -15.51
N ARG A 126 14.56 15.06 -14.38
CA ARG A 126 13.56 14.89 -13.31
C ARG A 126 12.18 15.43 -13.67
N PHE A 127 12.12 16.58 -14.35
CA PHE A 127 10.87 17.19 -14.82
C PHE A 127 10.13 16.34 -15.88
N PRO A 128 10.79 15.86 -16.95
CA PRO A 128 10.13 14.98 -17.91
C PRO A 128 9.81 13.60 -17.33
N ALA A 129 10.59 13.08 -16.37
CA ALA A 129 10.25 11.83 -15.68
C ALA A 129 8.95 11.94 -14.88
N LEU A 130 8.75 13.02 -14.11
CA LEU A 130 7.48 13.29 -13.39
C LEU A 130 6.29 13.43 -14.34
N LEU A 131 6.49 14.11 -15.47
CA LEU A 131 5.44 14.30 -16.48
C LEU A 131 5.12 12.97 -17.21
N PHE A 132 6.14 12.15 -17.47
CA PHE A 132 6.01 10.83 -18.08
C PHE A 132 5.35 9.84 -17.13
N SER A 133 5.66 9.88 -15.82
CA SER A 133 4.96 9.11 -14.79
C SER A 133 3.47 9.47 -14.75
N LEU A 134 3.10 10.75 -14.79
CA LEU A 134 1.68 11.16 -14.86
C LEU A 134 0.98 10.61 -16.11
N THR A 135 1.68 10.61 -17.25
CA THR A 135 1.13 10.17 -18.54
C THR A 135 1.05 8.64 -18.66
N LEU A 136 1.95 7.89 -18.01
CA LEU A 136 1.93 6.41 -17.93
C LEU A 136 0.99 5.87 -16.87
N VAL A 137 0.72 6.63 -15.83
CA VAL A 137 -0.23 6.27 -14.78
C VAL A 137 -1.67 6.43 -15.27
N SER A 138 -1.92 7.41 -16.14
CA SER A 138 -3.21 7.65 -16.78
C SER A 138 -3.80 6.42 -17.50
N PRO A 139 -3.06 5.62 -18.30
CA PRO A 139 -3.59 4.38 -18.87
C PRO A 139 -3.74 3.25 -17.84
N PHE A 140 -2.97 3.26 -16.76
CA PHE A 140 -3.08 2.27 -15.69
C PHE A 140 -4.43 2.40 -14.94
N CYS A 141 -4.93 3.63 -14.75
CA CYS A 141 -6.26 3.88 -14.21
C CYS A 141 -7.41 3.39 -15.13
N PHE A 142 -7.13 3.15 -16.42
CA PHE A 142 -8.13 2.69 -17.39
C PHE A 142 -8.22 1.16 -17.48
N ILE A 143 -7.26 0.43 -16.91
CA ILE A 143 -7.29 -1.04 -16.81
C ILE A 143 -8.24 -1.42 -15.69
N ARG A 144 -9.54 -1.43 -16.01
CA ARG A 144 -10.65 -1.77 -15.12
C ARG A 144 -10.88 -3.28 -14.95
N ARG A 145 -9.92 -4.13 -15.36
CA ARG A 145 -10.03 -5.59 -15.21
C ARG A 145 -9.61 -5.99 -13.80
N ILE A 146 -10.60 -6.06 -12.90
CA ILE A 146 -10.49 -6.54 -11.52
C ILE A 146 -9.83 -7.94 -11.47
N GLU A 147 -10.08 -8.78 -12.48
CA GLU A 147 -9.48 -10.13 -12.60
C GLU A 147 -7.97 -10.09 -12.87
N ALA A 148 -7.50 -9.14 -13.68
CA ALA A 148 -6.07 -9.02 -14.00
C ALA A 148 -5.28 -8.52 -12.78
N LEU A 149 -5.90 -7.69 -11.94
CA LEU A 149 -5.28 -7.14 -10.73
C LEU A 149 -5.10 -8.20 -9.64
N SER A 150 -6.09 -9.08 -9.46
CA SER A 150 -6.01 -10.20 -8.52
C SER A 150 -4.96 -11.24 -8.95
N ALA A 151 -4.93 -11.58 -10.24
CA ALA A 151 -3.90 -12.46 -10.80
C ALA A 151 -2.49 -11.83 -10.70
N ALA A 152 -2.34 -10.55 -11.05
CA ALA A 152 -1.06 -9.84 -10.93
C ALA A 152 -0.55 -9.79 -9.47
N SER A 153 -1.45 -9.57 -8.51
CA SER A 153 -1.11 -9.57 -7.08
C SER A 153 -0.60 -10.95 -6.62
N SER A 154 -1.24 -12.05 -7.06
CA SER A 154 -0.78 -13.40 -6.72
C SER A 154 0.63 -13.70 -7.24
N VAL A 155 0.94 -13.28 -8.48
CA VAL A 155 2.28 -13.47 -9.07
C VAL A 155 3.31 -12.60 -8.35
N ALA A 156 2.97 -11.36 -8.03
CA ALA A 156 3.86 -10.45 -7.30
C ALA A 156 4.19 -10.99 -5.90
N VAL A 157 3.20 -11.53 -5.17
CA VAL A 157 3.41 -12.15 -3.84
C VAL A 157 4.37 -13.32 -3.92
N ILE A 158 4.22 -14.21 -4.92
CA ILE A 158 5.10 -15.36 -5.09
C ILE A 158 6.54 -14.91 -5.39
N LEU A 159 6.72 -13.98 -6.33
CA LEU A 159 8.05 -13.47 -6.67
C LEU A 159 8.72 -12.76 -5.48
N TYR A 160 7.98 -11.93 -4.74
CA TYR A 160 8.51 -11.24 -3.57
C TYR A 160 8.82 -12.16 -2.41
N SER A 161 7.95 -13.14 -2.14
CA SER A 161 8.21 -14.12 -1.10
C SER A 161 9.45 -14.95 -1.41
N ILE A 162 9.66 -15.35 -2.68
CA ILE A 162 10.92 -15.99 -3.11
C ILE A 162 12.12 -15.06 -2.89
N PHE A 163 12.05 -13.80 -3.32
CA PHE A 163 13.13 -12.83 -3.15
C PHE A 163 13.47 -12.60 -1.67
N LEU A 164 12.47 -12.42 -0.81
CA LEU A 164 12.66 -12.29 0.64
C LEU A 164 13.26 -13.56 1.24
N LEU A 165 12.81 -14.74 0.82
CA LEU A 165 13.38 -16.01 1.30
C LEU A 165 14.86 -16.12 0.91
N SER A 166 15.19 -15.79 -0.33
CA SER A 166 16.58 -15.77 -0.81
C SER A 166 17.44 -14.77 -0.04
N LEU A 167 16.90 -13.58 0.30
CA LEU A 167 17.60 -12.57 1.09
C LEU A 167 17.81 -13.02 2.53
N VAL A 168 16.80 -13.60 3.18
CA VAL A 168 16.90 -14.13 4.54
C VAL A 168 17.91 -15.25 4.62
N ILE A 169 17.86 -16.21 3.69
CA ILE A 169 18.80 -17.34 3.65
C ILE A 169 20.23 -16.85 3.33
N GLY A 170 20.38 -15.92 2.38
CA GLY A 170 21.69 -15.43 1.93
C GLY A 170 22.37 -14.43 2.87
N TYR A 171 21.60 -13.57 3.55
CA TYR A 171 22.15 -12.49 4.40
C TYR A 171 21.82 -12.62 5.88
N ALA A 172 20.64 -13.10 6.26
CA ALA A 172 20.22 -13.13 7.66
C ALA A 172 20.76 -14.35 8.42
N VAL A 173 20.75 -15.55 7.80
CA VAL A 173 21.28 -16.78 8.41
C VAL A 173 22.77 -16.66 8.79
N PRO A 174 23.69 -16.18 7.92
CA PRO A 174 25.10 -16.03 8.32
C PRO A 174 25.29 -14.94 9.39
N LYS A 175 24.48 -13.86 9.37
CA LYS A 175 24.52 -12.79 10.39
C LYS A 175 23.99 -13.21 11.75
N ILE A 176 23.03 -14.13 11.80
CA ILE A 176 22.48 -14.68 13.05
C ILE A 176 23.44 -15.72 13.65
N LEU A 177 24.17 -16.45 12.79
CA LEU A 177 25.16 -17.44 13.21
C LEU A 177 26.46 -16.81 13.73
N SER A 178 26.84 -15.63 13.20
CA SER A 178 27.92 -14.79 13.73
C SER A 178 27.36 -13.83 14.79
N ALA A 179 27.35 -14.25 16.05
CA ALA A 179 26.71 -13.59 17.19
C ALA A 179 27.30 -12.21 17.63
N ASP A 180 27.54 -11.27 16.71
CA ASP A 180 28.04 -9.91 16.97
C ASP A 180 26.95 -8.82 16.85
N PHE A 181 25.69 -9.13 17.19
CA PHE A 181 24.56 -8.33 16.72
C PHE A 181 23.91 -7.33 17.70
N VAL A 182 24.33 -7.15 18.94
CA VAL A 182 23.34 -6.62 19.89
C VAL A 182 23.11 -5.09 19.91
N VAL A 183 24.04 -4.16 19.59
CA VAL A 183 23.73 -2.73 19.91
C VAL A 183 24.18 -1.61 18.95
N LEU A 184 25.26 -1.71 18.16
CA LEU A 184 26.00 -0.46 17.90
C LEU A 184 25.57 0.48 16.75
N HIS A 185 24.56 0.18 15.93
CA HIS A 185 24.11 1.17 14.92
C HIS A 185 22.70 0.94 14.39
N PHE A 186 21.75 0.62 15.28
CA PHE A 186 20.36 0.69 14.90
C PHE A 186 19.99 2.18 14.66
N ARG A 187 19.97 2.61 13.40
CA ARG A 187 19.36 3.88 12.94
C ARG A 187 17.86 3.81 13.25
N LEU A 188 17.50 3.97 14.53
CA LEU A 188 16.14 3.79 15.08
C LEU A 188 15.17 4.87 14.63
N TRP A 189 15.70 6.00 14.14
CA TRP A 189 14.92 7.20 13.95
C TRP A 189 15.35 7.92 12.67
N ARG A 190 14.63 7.67 11.57
CA ARG A 190 14.81 8.42 10.32
C ARG A 190 13.44 8.88 9.78
N PRO A 191 13.00 10.11 10.13
CA PRO A 191 11.67 10.59 9.76
C PRO A 191 11.55 10.95 8.27
N GLU A 192 12.69 11.08 7.57
CA GLU A 192 12.77 11.36 6.13
C GLU A 192 12.02 10.31 5.30
N GLY A 193 12.11 9.04 5.69
CA GLY A 193 11.43 7.92 5.02
C GLY A 193 9.93 7.84 5.30
N LEU A 194 9.42 8.47 6.37
CA LEU A 194 8.03 8.33 6.79
C LEU A 194 7.05 8.89 5.75
N VAL A 195 7.43 9.99 5.08
CA VAL A 195 6.63 10.61 4.03
C VAL A 195 6.52 9.69 2.80
N HIS A 196 7.55 8.90 2.52
CA HIS A 196 7.58 7.96 1.40
C HIS A 196 6.80 6.67 1.72
N CYS A 197 6.82 6.25 2.98
CA CYS A 197 6.10 5.06 3.43
C CYS A 197 4.60 5.30 3.69
N ALA A 198 4.17 6.53 4.00
CA ALA A 198 2.77 6.86 4.26
C ALA A 198 1.79 6.44 3.13
N PRO A 199 2.02 6.78 1.85
CA PRO A 199 1.15 6.34 0.76
C PRO A 199 1.24 4.83 0.50
N ILE A 200 2.33 4.16 0.87
CA ILE A 200 2.43 2.71 0.74
C ILE A 200 1.59 2.04 1.82
N LEU A 201 1.76 2.45 3.09
CA LEU A 201 1.03 1.92 4.23
C LEU A 201 -0.47 2.16 4.12
N ALA A 202 -0.88 3.35 3.71
CA ALA A 202 -2.29 3.64 3.51
C ALA A 202 -2.86 2.82 2.33
N SER A 203 -2.08 2.48 1.30
CA SER A 203 -2.59 1.69 0.16
C SER A 203 -2.77 0.22 0.53
N SER A 204 -1.88 -0.29 1.39
CA SER A 204 -1.91 -1.63 1.93
C SER A 204 -2.97 -1.87 3.01
N LEU A 205 -3.62 -0.82 3.52
CA LEU A 205 -4.56 -0.94 4.64
C LEU A 205 -5.90 -0.27 4.36
N CYS A 206 -6.07 0.38 3.21
CA CYS A 206 -7.35 0.91 2.75
C CYS A 206 -8.21 -0.18 2.11
N CYS A 207 -8.77 -1.04 2.95
CA CYS A 207 -9.68 -2.11 2.55
C CYS A 207 -11.12 -1.64 2.24
N GLN A 208 -11.37 -0.33 2.29
CA GLN A 208 -12.70 0.26 2.52
C GLN A 208 -13.28 0.99 1.32
N VAL A 209 -12.42 1.24 0.33
CA VAL A 209 -12.67 2.06 -0.84
C VAL A 209 -12.95 1.19 -2.05
#